data_AF-A0A7C0USJ9-F1
#
_entry.id   AF-A0A7C0USJ9-F1
#
_cell.length_a   1.000
_cell.length_b   1.000
_cell.length_c   1.000
_cell.angle_alpha   90.00
_cell.angle_beta   90.00
_cell.angle_gamma   90.00
#
_symmetry.space_group_name_H-M   'P 1'
#
loop_
_entity.id
_entity.type
_entity.pdbx_description
1 polymer ?
#
loop_
_entity_poly.entity_id
_entity_poly.type
_entity_poly.pdbx_seq_one_letter_code
_entity_poly.pdbx_strand_id
1 'polypeptide(L)'
;MFKKLRCRCEVVKNFSPSWFASVMGTGIVAITSRFYSTYIPFLKGFSVFLLYFNILLFFILLVPWILRWFMFKKNALVDLEHPVLSSFYPTISIALLVLSSDFILIGKNISMAKTLWIIGAIFTIFFSILVPFLMFKSESVKLDHINPGWFIPPVGLIVIPIAGSILINSFQGVARELVIFINYFSFSSGFFIYVALLAVCMYRFILHHPLPNVLAPTIWINLGPIGAGTLAFVNL
;
A
#
# COMPACT_ATOMS: atom_id res chain seq x y z
N MET A 1 -26.78 -3.01 -4.79
CA MET A 1 -25.70 -4.01 -4.55
C MET A 1 -25.65 -4.56 -3.12
N PHE A 2 -26.68 -4.38 -2.27
CA PHE A 2 -26.67 -4.81 -0.85
C PHE A 2 -27.78 -5.82 -0.46
N LYS A 3 -28.50 -6.43 -1.42
CA LYS A 3 -29.69 -7.26 -1.14
C LYS A 3 -29.45 -8.77 -0.98
N LYS A 4 -28.20 -9.25 -0.92
CA LYS A 4 -27.86 -10.67 -0.69
C LYS A 4 -26.62 -10.83 0.22
N LEU A 5 -26.69 -10.30 1.44
CA LEU A 5 -25.75 -10.66 2.50
C LEU A 5 -26.55 -11.42 3.56
N ARG A 6 -26.74 -12.73 3.35
CA ARG A 6 -27.60 -13.58 4.19
C ARG A 6 -26.87 -14.16 5.41
N CYS A 7 -25.57 -13.89 5.58
CA CYS A 7 -24.83 -14.24 6.80
C CYS A 7 -23.54 -13.40 6.96
N ARG A 8 -23.11 -13.12 8.20
CA ARG A 8 -21.84 -12.39 8.49
C ARG A 8 -20.62 -13.05 7.81
N CYS A 9 -20.70 -14.35 7.54
CA CYS A 9 -19.69 -15.12 6.81
C CYS A 9 -19.50 -14.68 5.34
N GLU A 10 -20.51 -14.11 4.68
CA GLU A 10 -20.38 -13.67 3.28
C GLU A 10 -19.55 -12.39 3.15
N VAL A 11 -19.59 -11.50 4.16
CA VAL A 11 -18.74 -10.31 4.21
C VAL A 11 -17.27 -10.73 4.29
N VAL A 12 -16.96 -11.70 5.16
CA VAL A 12 -15.60 -12.25 5.32
C VAL A 12 -15.16 -12.98 4.04
N LYS A 13 -16.05 -13.76 3.42
CA LYS A 13 -15.76 -14.53 2.22
C LYS A 13 -15.40 -13.66 1.02
N ASN A 14 -16.09 -12.53 0.84
CA ASN A 14 -15.94 -11.61 -0.30
C ASN A 14 -15.09 -10.37 0.02
N PHE A 15 -14.36 -10.39 1.14
CA PHE A 15 -13.56 -9.24 1.56
C PHE A 15 -12.36 -9.03 0.64
N SER A 16 -12.39 -7.95 -0.16
CA SER A 16 -11.28 -7.59 -1.06
C SER A 16 -10.12 -6.95 -0.29
N PRO A 17 -8.86 -7.36 -0.54
CA PRO A 17 -7.67 -6.68 -0.02
C PRO A 17 -7.63 -5.17 -0.35
N SER A 18 -8.26 -4.75 -1.45
CA SER A 18 -8.29 -3.35 -1.88
C SER A 18 -8.87 -2.37 -0.85
N TRP A 19 -9.64 -2.85 0.14
CA TRP A 19 -10.18 -2.00 1.20
C TRP A 19 -9.10 -1.31 2.05
N PHE A 20 -7.90 -1.88 2.17
CA PHE A 20 -6.79 -1.21 2.86
C PHE A 20 -6.32 0.08 2.15
N ALA A 21 -6.72 0.30 0.90
CA ALA A 21 -6.51 1.60 0.25
C ALA A 21 -7.21 2.77 0.94
N SER A 22 -8.32 2.51 1.63
CA SER A 22 -8.97 3.53 2.47
C SER A 22 -8.08 3.97 3.64
N VAL A 23 -7.32 3.04 4.24
CA VAL A 23 -6.36 3.32 5.33
C VAL A 23 -5.17 4.12 4.79
N MET A 24 -4.66 3.73 3.63
CA MET A 24 -3.57 4.46 2.95
C MET A 24 -3.96 5.92 2.67
N GLY A 25 -5.13 6.12 2.05
CA GLY A 25 -5.63 7.47 1.73
C GLY A 25 -5.88 8.31 2.97
N THR A 26 -6.53 7.74 4.00
CA THR A 26 -6.82 8.44 5.25
C THR A 26 -5.55 8.89 5.96
N GLY A 27 -4.52 8.04 6.01
CA GLY A 27 -3.23 8.38 6.61
C GLY A 27 -2.50 9.49 5.88
N ILE A 28 -2.47 9.46 4.54
CA ILE A 28 -1.89 10.57 3.75
C ILE A 28 -2.64 11.88 4.02
N VAL A 29 -3.98 11.86 4.08
CA VAL A 29 -4.77 13.07 4.43
C VAL A 29 -4.44 13.55 5.85
N ALA A 30 -4.22 12.64 6.80
CA ALA A 30 -3.82 13.00 8.16
C ALA A 30 -2.45 13.70 8.17
N ILE A 31 -1.46 13.14 7.46
CA ILE A 31 -0.11 13.71 7.31
C ILE A 31 -0.16 15.07 6.65
N THR A 32 -0.86 15.20 5.52
CA THR A 32 -0.99 16.47 4.81
C THR A 32 -1.68 17.52 5.69
N SER A 33 -2.74 17.15 6.41
CA SER A 33 -3.42 18.04 7.37
C SER A 33 -2.44 18.52 8.47
N ARG A 34 -1.56 17.64 8.94
CA ARG A 34 -0.52 17.99 9.91
C ARG A 34 0.48 18.99 9.34
N PHE A 35 0.94 18.80 8.10
CA PHE A 35 1.85 19.74 7.43
C PHE A 35 1.23 21.13 7.24
N TYR A 36 -0.03 21.21 6.82
CA TYR A 36 -0.73 22.47 6.62
C TYR A 36 -1.21 23.13 7.92
N SER A 37 -1.09 22.46 9.07
CA SER A 37 -1.51 23.00 10.36
C SER A 37 -0.74 24.25 10.80
N THR A 38 0.42 24.52 10.19
CA THR A 38 1.17 25.76 10.37
C THR A 38 0.40 26.98 9.83
N TYR A 39 -0.38 26.80 8.75
CA TYR A 39 -1.18 27.86 8.14
C TYR A 39 -2.62 27.88 8.67
N ILE A 40 -3.20 26.71 8.95
CA ILE A 40 -4.58 26.56 9.41
C ILE A 40 -4.58 25.76 10.72
N PRO A 41 -4.60 26.42 11.90
CA PRO A 41 -4.42 25.77 13.20
C PRO A 41 -5.41 24.63 13.50
N PHE A 42 -6.66 24.74 13.03
CA PHE A 42 -7.69 23.71 13.20
C PHE A 42 -7.26 22.35 12.62
N LEU A 43 -6.47 22.33 11.54
CA LEU A 43 -5.99 21.09 10.91
C LEU A 43 -5.12 20.25 11.84
N LYS A 44 -4.51 20.85 12.88
CA LYS A 44 -3.77 20.09 13.88
C LYS A 44 -4.68 19.11 14.62
N GLY A 45 -5.82 19.59 15.14
CA GLY A 45 -6.79 18.73 15.82
C GLY A 45 -7.39 17.69 14.86
N PHE A 46 -7.69 18.11 13.63
CA PHE A 46 -8.20 17.21 12.60
C PHE A 46 -7.22 16.10 12.24
N SER A 47 -5.91 16.38 12.13
CA SER A 47 -4.89 15.36 11.86
C SER A 47 -4.81 14.29 12.97
N VAL A 48 -4.96 14.69 14.24
CA VAL A 48 -4.98 13.76 15.38
C VAL A 48 -6.26 12.90 15.35
N PHE A 49 -7.41 13.51 15.07
CA PHE A 49 -8.66 12.77 14.88
C PHE A 49 -8.52 11.72 13.77
N LEU A 50 -7.98 12.12 12.61
CA LEU A 50 -7.77 11.22 11.48
C LEU A 50 -6.79 10.09 11.84
N LEU A 51 -5.73 10.32 12.61
CA LEU A 51 -4.84 9.27 13.07
C LEU A 51 -5.61 8.17 13.85
N TYR A 52 -6.37 8.55 14.87
CA TYR A 52 -7.13 7.58 15.66
C TYR A 52 -8.23 6.89 14.85
N PHE A 53 -8.90 7.64 13.98
CA PHE A 53 -9.86 7.08 13.03
C PHE A 53 -9.20 6.07 12.08
N ASN A 54 -8.00 6.36 11.59
CA ASN A 54 -7.25 5.50 10.67
C ASN A 54 -6.80 4.20 11.36
N ILE A 55 -6.35 4.29 12.62
CA ILE A 55 -6.02 3.12 13.45
C ILE A 55 -7.25 2.23 13.62
N LEU A 56 -8.39 2.81 13.99
CA LEU A 56 -9.65 2.09 14.16
C LEU A 56 -10.09 1.44 12.84
N LEU A 57 -10.02 2.17 11.73
CA LEU A 57 -10.34 1.67 10.39
C LEU A 57 -9.44 0.49 10.02
N PHE A 58 -8.13 0.59 10.27
CA PHE A 58 -7.19 -0.50 10.00
C PHE A 58 -7.56 -1.78 10.77
N PHE A 59 -7.84 -1.69 12.07
CA PHE A 59 -8.23 -2.86 12.85
C PHE A 59 -9.58 -3.45 12.42
N ILE A 60 -10.56 -2.62 12.07
CA ILE A 60 -11.86 -3.07 11.56
C ILE A 60 -11.69 -3.85 10.25
N LEU A 61 -10.78 -3.44 9.37
CA LEU A 61 -10.49 -4.12 8.11
C LEU A 61 -9.58 -5.34 8.28
N LEU A 62 -8.71 -5.32 9.29
CA LEU A 62 -7.80 -6.42 9.61
C LEU A 62 -8.55 -7.66 10.08
N VAL A 63 -9.60 -7.50 10.89
CA VAL A 63 -10.40 -8.62 11.42
C VAL A 63 -10.98 -9.51 10.30
N PRO A 64 -11.79 -9.00 9.33
CA PRO A 64 -12.32 -9.83 8.25
C PRO A 64 -11.21 -10.38 7.36
N TRP A 65 -10.11 -9.65 7.14
CA TRP A 65 -8.98 -10.15 6.36
C TRP A 65 -8.31 -11.36 7.02
N ILE A 66 -8.03 -11.30 8.31
CA ILE A 66 -7.46 -12.41 9.08
C ILE A 66 -8.44 -13.59 9.12
N LEU A 67 -9.71 -13.33 9.44
CA LEU A 67 -10.75 -14.38 9.47
C LEU A 67 -10.89 -15.08 8.12
N ARG A 68 -10.70 -14.36 7.00
CA ARG A 68 -10.74 -14.94 5.65
C ARG A 68 -9.61 -15.94 5.44
N TRP A 69 -8.40 -15.66 5.92
CA TRP A 69 -7.27 -16.59 5.83
C TRP A 69 -7.44 -17.84 6.70
N PHE A 70 -8.13 -17.73 7.85
CA PHE A 70 -8.43 -18.89 8.70
C PHE A 70 -9.62 -19.71 8.22
N MET A 71 -10.74 -19.07 7.87
CA MET A 71 -12.00 -19.76 7.56
C MET A 71 -12.16 -20.08 6.07
N PHE A 72 -11.57 -19.27 5.18
CA PHE A 72 -11.76 -19.35 3.74
C PHE A 72 -10.43 -19.33 2.98
N LYS A 73 -9.42 -20.04 3.51
CA LYS A 73 -8.06 -20.10 2.93
C LYS A 73 -8.04 -20.41 1.43
N LYS A 74 -8.88 -21.34 0.97
CA LYS A 74 -8.99 -21.69 -0.46
C LYS A 74 -9.37 -20.47 -1.31
N ASN A 75 -10.32 -19.66 -0.85
CA ASN A 75 -10.74 -18.46 -1.57
C ASN A 75 -9.66 -17.38 -1.55
N ALA A 76 -8.96 -17.22 -0.42
CA ALA A 76 -7.85 -16.27 -0.33
C ALA A 76 -6.70 -16.64 -1.29
N LEU A 77 -6.37 -17.93 -1.41
CA LEU A 77 -5.36 -18.41 -2.37
C LEU A 77 -5.79 -18.17 -3.83
N VAL A 78 -7.06 -18.42 -4.17
CA VAL A 78 -7.59 -18.13 -5.51
C VAL A 78 -7.46 -16.64 -5.85
N ASP A 79 -7.77 -15.75 -4.92
CA ASP A 79 -7.60 -14.31 -5.12
C ASP A 79 -6.12 -13.90 -5.29
N LEU A 80 -5.22 -14.60 -4.60
CA LEU A 80 -3.78 -14.35 -4.68
C LEU A 80 -3.20 -14.79 -6.02
N GLU A 81 -3.75 -15.83 -6.63
CA GLU A 81 -3.39 -16.31 -7.98
C GLU A 81 -4.09 -15.52 -9.10
N HIS A 82 -5.12 -14.74 -8.77
CA HIS A 82 -5.87 -13.96 -9.76
C HIS A 82 -5.05 -12.77 -10.28
N PRO A 83 -4.88 -12.61 -11.61
CA PRO A 83 -3.92 -11.68 -12.23
C PRO A 83 -4.20 -10.20 -11.93
N VAL A 84 -5.42 -9.84 -11.53
CA VAL A 84 -5.79 -8.47 -11.15
C VAL A 84 -5.81 -8.28 -9.63
N LEU A 85 -6.29 -9.27 -8.86
CA LEU A 85 -6.52 -9.10 -7.42
C LEU A 85 -5.24 -9.31 -6.61
N SER A 86 -4.32 -10.13 -7.12
CA SER A 86 -2.99 -10.35 -6.55
C SER A 86 -2.25 -9.04 -6.29
N SER A 87 -2.37 -8.07 -7.21
CA SER A 87 -1.72 -6.76 -7.12
C SER A 87 -2.22 -5.91 -5.94
N PHE A 88 -3.40 -6.20 -5.38
CA PHE A 88 -3.95 -5.48 -4.23
C PHE A 88 -3.59 -6.10 -2.88
N TYR A 89 -2.96 -7.28 -2.83
CA TYR A 89 -2.49 -7.85 -1.56
C TYR A 89 -1.46 -7.01 -0.81
N PRO A 90 -0.46 -6.37 -1.46
CA PRO A 90 0.48 -5.47 -0.79
C PRO A 90 -0.18 -4.28 -0.08
N THR A 91 -1.45 -3.95 -0.36
CA THR A 91 -2.11 -2.78 0.25
C THR A 91 -2.13 -2.84 1.78
N ILE A 92 -2.18 -4.03 2.40
CA ILE A 92 -2.09 -4.19 3.85
C ILE A 92 -0.72 -3.77 4.40
N SER A 93 0.36 -4.14 3.71
CA SER A 93 1.72 -3.82 4.15
C SER A 93 2.04 -2.35 3.91
N ILE A 94 1.51 -1.77 2.84
CA ILE A 94 1.61 -0.32 2.58
C ILE A 94 0.81 0.47 3.62
N ALA A 95 -0.39 0.00 4.00
CA ALA A 95 -1.17 0.61 5.08
C ALA A 95 -0.41 0.64 6.41
N LEU A 96 0.35 -0.41 6.74
CA LEU A 96 1.24 -0.41 7.91
C LEU A 96 2.36 0.63 7.81
N LEU A 97 2.97 0.81 6.64
CA LEU A 97 4.00 1.82 6.40
C LEU A 97 3.44 3.25 6.50
N VAL A 98 2.23 3.48 6.00
CA VAL A 98 1.53 4.77 6.14
C VAL A 98 1.21 5.04 7.61
N LEU A 99 0.65 4.07 8.34
CA LEU A 99 0.41 4.21 9.79
C LEU A 99 1.71 4.48 10.56
N SER A 100 2.82 3.85 10.18
CA SER A 100 4.13 4.16 10.76
C SER A 100 4.47 5.65 10.57
N SER A 101 4.27 6.19 9.37
CA SER A 101 4.46 7.62 9.07
C SER A 101 3.55 8.51 9.93
N ASP A 102 2.28 8.14 10.11
CA ASP A 102 1.34 8.88 10.97
C ASP A 102 1.81 8.90 12.43
N PHE A 103 2.29 7.77 12.96
CA PHE A 103 2.82 7.67 14.32
C PHE A 103 4.09 8.50 14.52
N ILE A 104 4.92 8.67 13.49
CA ILE A 104 6.10 9.54 13.53
C ILE A 104 5.67 11.01 13.56
N LEU A 105 4.87 11.45 12.59
CA LEU A 105 4.60 12.86 12.32
C LEU A 105 3.52 13.47 13.22
N ILE A 106 2.54 12.67 13.63
CA ILE A 106 1.38 13.12 14.42
C ILE A 106 1.47 12.56 15.84
N GLY A 107 1.57 11.22 15.95
CA GLY A 107 1.55 10.52 17.24
C GLY A 107 2.81 10.70 18.09
N LYS A 108 3.94 11.11 17.48
CA LYS A 108 5.26 11.22 18.10
C LYS A 108 5.71 9.95 18.85
N ASN A 109 5.26 8.77 18.43
CA ASN A 109 5.59 7.50 19.05
C ASN A 109 6.50 6.68 18.13
N ILE A 110 7.81 6.88 18.30
CA ILE A 110 8.85 6.25 17.47
C ILE A 110 8.86 4.72 17.65
N SER A 111 8.62 4.22 18.87
CA SER A 111 8.63 2.77 19.13
C SER A 111 7.52 2.04 18.38
N MET A 112 6.31 2.61 18.36
CA MET A 112 5.19 2.03 17.61
C MET A 112 5.44 2.14 16.11
N ALA A 113 5.90 3.31 15.64
CA ALA A 113 6.24 3.52 14.24
C ALA A 113 7.29 2.54 13.74
N LYS A 114 8.34 2.29 14.53
CA LYS A 114 9.42 1.35 14.21
C LYS A 114 8.89 -0.08 14.05
N THR A 115 8.04 -0.54 14.97
CA THR A 115 7.42 -1.87 14.89
C THR A 115 6.57 -2.01 13.62
N LEU A 116 5.70 -1.03 13.35
CA LEU A 116 4.85 -1.01 12.15
C LEU A 116 5.69 -0.95 10.87
N TRP A 117 6.78 -0.18 10.86
CA TRP A 117 7.67 -0.05 9.72
C TRP A 117 8.40 -1.36 9.41
N ILE A 118 8.97 -2.03 10.42
CA ILE A 118 9.68 -3.30 10.22
C ILE A 118 8.73 -4.35 9.63
N ILE A 119 7.54 -4.50 10.22
CA ILE A 119 6.53 -5.44 9.75
C ILE A 119 6.08 -5.06 8.33
N GLY A 120 5.75 -3.79 8.11
CA GLY A 120 5.33 -3.27 6.81
C GLY A 120 6.39 -3.45 5.72
N ALA A 121 7.66 -3.20 6.01
CA ALA A 121 8.76 -3.33 5.06
C ALA A 121 8.98 -4.79 4.66
N ILE A 122 9.02 -5.71 5.64
CA ILE A 122 9.17 -7.16 5.37
C ILE A 122 8.03 -7.66 4.49
N PHE A 123 6.78 -7.38 4.85
CA PHE A 123 5.64 -7.81 4.04
C PHE A 123 5.61 -7.15 2.67
N THR A 124 5.98 -5.88 2.56
CA THR A 124 5.99 -5.17 1.28
C THR A 124 7.04 -5.76 0.34
N ILE A 125 8.26 -6.03 0.82
CA ILE A 125 9.29 -6.69 0.02
C ILE A 125 8.81 -8.10 -0.38
N PHE A 126 8.24 -8.85 0.55
CA PHE A 126 7.69 -10.18 0.28
C PHE A 126 6.62 -10.16 -0.83
N PHE A 127 5.62 -9.29 -0.71
CA PHE A 127 4.56 -9.19 -1.73
C PHE A 127 5.07 -8.61 -3.06
N SER A 128 6.08 -7.74 -3.02
CA SER A 128 6.69 -7.16 -4.23
C SER A 128 7.47 -8.19 -5.04
N ILE A 129 7.92 -9.28 -4.41
CA ILE A 129 8.53 -10.43 -5.10
C ILE A 129 7.45 -11.45 -5.48
N LEU A 130 6.53 -11.75 -4.55
CA LEU A 130 5.51 -12.77 -4.73
C LEU A 130 4.54 -12.45 -5.87
N VAL A 131 4.05 -11.21 -5.96
CA VAL A 131 3.06 -10.83 -6.97
C VAL A 131 3.62 -10.98 -8.38
N PRO A 132 4.79 -10.39 -8.74
CA PRO A 132 5.41 -10.64 -10.04
C PRO A 132 5.70 -12.13 -10.29
N PHE A 133 6.18 -12.87 -9.29
CA PHE A 133 6.44 -14.31 -9.43
C PHE A 133 5.17 -15.08 -9.82
N LEU A 134 4.05 -14.82 -9.16
CA LEU A 134 2.76 -15.44 -9.49
C LEU A 134 2.26 -15.02 -10.87
N MET A 135 2.51 -13.78 -11.27
CA MET A 135 2.18 -13.30 -12.62
C MET A 135 3.00 -14.01 -13.70
N PHE A 136 4.32 -14.18 -13.50
CA PHE A 136 5.18 -14.91 -14.44
C PHE A 136 4.83 -16.40 -14.54
N LYS A 137 4.40 -17.00 -13.43
CA LYS A 137 3.98 -18.41 -13.40
C LYS A 137 2.63 -18.64 -14.08
N SER A 138 1.78 -17.62 -14.14
CA SER A 138 0.41 -17.76 -14.63
C SER A 138 0.37 -17.73 -16.16
N GLU A 139 -0.01 -18.86 -16.76
CA GLU A 139 -0.25 -18.96 -18.22
C GLU A 139 -1.48 -18.15 -18.70
N SER A 140 -2.25 -17.59 -17.77
CA SER A 140 -3.53 -16.90 -18.03
C SER A 140 -3.43 -15.37 -18.10
N VAL A 141 -2.22 -14.80 -17.97
CA VAL A 141 -2.01 -13.35 -18.06
C VAL A 141 -2.15 -12.90 -19.52
N LYS A 142 -3.23 -12.18 -19.82
CA LYS A 142 -3.49 -11.55 -21.13
C LYS A 142 -3.24 -10.05 -21.07
N LEU A 143 -3.03 -9.43 -22.24
CA LEU A 143 -2.88 -7.97 -22.36
C LEU A 143 -4.07 -7.20 -21.76
N ASP A 144 -5.27 -7.78 -21.79
CA ASP A 144 -6.48 -7.20 -21.19
C ASP A 144 -6.39 -7.06 -19.65
N HIS A 145 -5.54 -7.85 -19.00
CA HIS A 145 -5.33 -7.81 -17.56
C HIS A 145 -4.34 -6.72 -17.13
N ILE A 146 -3.61 -6.10 -18.06
CA ILE A 146 -2.72 -4.97 -17.77
C ILE A 146 -3.58 -3.79 -17.33
N ASN A 147 -3.42 -3.41 -16.07
CA ASN A 147 -4.10 -2.27 -15.48
C ASN A 147 -3.17 -1.57 -14.46
N PRO A 148 -3.43 -0.28 -14.14
CA PRO A 148 -2.65 0.48 -13.17
C PRO A 148 -2.57 -0.12 -11.76
N GLY A 149 -3.39 -1.11 -11.41
CA GLY A 149 -3.23 -1.87 -10.16
C GLY A 149 -1.86 -2.55 -10.07
N TRP A 150 -1.22 -2.86 -11.19
CA TRP A 150 0.14 -3.41 -11.24
C TRP A 150 1.20 -2.47 -10.66
N PHE A 151 0.89 -1.19 -10.46
CA PHE A 151 1.77 -0.25 -9.79
C PHE A 151 1.77 -0.39 -8.27
N ILE A 152 0.80 -1.09 -7.66
CA ILE A 152 0.71 -1.18 -6.20
C ILE A 152 1.96 -1.84 -5.56
N PRO A 153 2.46 -3.00 -6.04
CA PRO A 153 3.70 -3.58 -5.52
C PRO A 153 4.91 -2.62 -5.58
N PRO A 154 5.30 -2.05 -6.73
CA PRO A 154 6.43 -1.12 -6.78
C PRO A 154 6.19 0.17 -6.00
N VAL A 155 4.96 0.67 -5.95
CA VAL A 155 4.61 1.82 -5.08
C VAL A 155 4.86 1.48 -3.62
N GLY A 156 4.55 0.27 -3.18
CA GLY A 156 4.85 -0.16 -1.82
C GLY A 156 6.33 -0.05 -1.49
N LEU A 157 7.20 -0.48 -2.40
CA LEU A 157 8.66 -0.34 -2.23
C LEU A 157 9.10 1.12 -2.14
N ILE A 158 8.49 2.01 -2.91
CA ILE A 158 8.75 3.46 -2.86
C ILE A 158 8.26 4.07 -1.52
N VAL A 159 7.24 3.51 -0.89
CA VAL A 159 6.69 4.02 0.38
C VAL A 159 7.56 3.65 1.60
N ILE A 160 8.30 2.53 1.56
CA ILE A 160 9.21 2.10 2.64
C ILE A 160 10.14 3.23 3.14
N PRO A 161 10.92 3.91 2.26
CA PRO A 161 11.83 4.98 2.67
C PRO A 161 11.16 6.23 3.23
N ILE A 162 9.86 6.46 3.02
CA ILE A 162 9.18 7.68 3.51
C ILE A 162 9.25 7.76 5.05
N ALA A 163 8.87 6.70 5.74
CA ALA A 163 9.04 6.57 7.19
C ALA A 163 10.45 6.06 7.55
N GLY A 164 11.02 5.18 6.71
CA GLY A 164 12.28 4.51 7.00
C GLY A 164 13.45 5.46 7.14
N SER A 165 13.52 6.50 6.31
CA SER A 165 14.53 7.57 6.35
C SER A 165 14.55 8.29 7.69
N ILE A 166 13.37 8.70 8.18
CA ILE A 166 13.21 9.38 9.47
C ILE A 166 13.62 8.45 10.62
N LEU A 167 13.32 7.16 10.49
CA LEU A 167 13.64 6.14 11.49
C LEU A 167 15.12 5.76 11.55
N ILE A 168 15.98 6.09 10.56
CA ILE A 168 17.41 5.71 10.55
C ILE A 168 18.10 6.07 11.87
N ASN A 169 17.84 7.28 12.38
CA ASN A 169 18.46 7.78 13.62
C ASN A 169 17.98 7.05 14.89
N SER A 170 16.91 6.25 14.80
CA SER A 170 16.41 5.41 15.90
C SER A 170 17.07 4.03 15.97
N PHE A 171 17.93 3.70 15.01
CA PHE A 171 18.71 2.46 14.98
C PHE A 171 20.20 2.74 15.25
N GLN A 172 20.89 1.75 15.80
CA GLN A 172 22.32 1.85 16.14
C GLN A 172 23.08 0.63 15.58
N GLY A 173 24.38 0.83 15.30
CA GLY A 173 25.27 -0.21 14.78
C GLY A 173 24.82 -0.78 13.43
N VAL A 174 25.00 -2.10 13.25
CA VAL A 174 24.67 -2.82 12.01
C VAL A 174 23.22 -2.64 11.58
N ALA A 175 22.29 -2.52 12.53
CA ALA A 175 20.87 -2.32 12.21
C ALA A 175 20.61 -0.99 11.49
N ARG A 176 21.40 0.06 11.77
CA ARG A 176 21.30 1.35 11.07
C ARG A 176 21.69 1.20 9.60
N GLU A 177 22.82 0.55 9.34
CA GLU A 177 23.31 0.30 7.98
C GLU A 177 22.33 -0.55 7.17
N LEU A 178 21.73 -1.56 7.79
CA LEU A 178 20.68 -2.36 7.15
C LEU A 178 19.44 -1.54 6.79
N VAL A 179 19.00 -0.63 7.66
CA VAL A 179 17.85 0.24 7.37
C VAL A 179 18.17 1.21 6.22
N ILE A 180 19.37 1.79 6.20
CA ILE A 180 19.83 2.62 5.09
C ILE A 180 19.80 1.82 3.79
N PHE A 181 20.41 0.62 3.79
CA PHE A 181 20.42 -0.26 2.62
C PHE A 181 19.01 -0.61 2.15
N ILE A 182 18.11 -1.00 3.06
CA ILE A 182 16.71 -1.33 2.74
C ILE A 182 15.99 -0.13 2.12
N ASN A 183 16.20 1.09 2.63
CA ASN A 183 15.57 2.29 2.09
C ASN A 183 16.03 2.58 0.66
N TYR A 184 17.35 2.58 0.41
CA TYR A 184 17.91 2.80 -0.93
C TYR A 184 17.54 1.70 -1.92
N PHE A 185 17.59 0.44 -1.48
CA PHE A 185 17.20 -0.72 -2.27
C PHE A 185 15.72 -0.65 -2.66
N SER A 186 14.84 -0.41 -1.69
CA SER A 186 13.39 -0.37 -1.92
C SER A 186 13.00 0.81 -2.80
N PHE A 187 13.57 2.00 -2.56
CA PHE A 187 13.33 3.17 -3.41
C PHE A 187 13.73 2.90 -4.86
N SER A 188 14.98 2.47 -5.08
CA SER A 188 15.54 2.29 -6.42
C SER A 188 14.79 1.19 -7.18
N SER A 189 14.60 0.03 -6.56
CA SER A 189 13.88 -1.08 -7.19
C SER A 189 12.43 -0.71 -7.50
N GLY A 190 11.71 -0.11 -6.56
CA GLY A 190 10.33 0.34 -6.76
C GLY A 190 10.19 1.36 -7.89
N PHE A 191 11.07 2.36 -7.91
CA PHE A 191 11.05 3.43 -8.92
C PHE A 191 11.30 2.89 -10.33
N PHE A 192 12.36 2.10 -10.55
CA PHE A 192 12.67 1.57 -11.88
C PHE A 192 11.63 0.55 -12.36
N ILE A 193 11.10 -0.30 -11.47
CA ILE A 193 10.00 -1.21 -11.81
C ILE A 193 8.75 -0.41 -12.21
N TYR A 194 8.43 0.67 -11.49
CA TYR A 194 7.32 1.55 -11.84
C TYR A 194 7.50 2.16 -13.24
N VAL A 195 8.68 2.72 -13.56
CA VAL A 195 8.94 3.32 -14.88
C VAL A 195 8.78 2.28 -16.01
N ALA A 196 9.28 1.05 -15.81
CA ALA A 196 9.11 -0.03 -16.77
C ALA A 196 7.63 -0.40 -16.98
N LEU A 197 6.87 -0.57 -15.90
CA LEU A 197 5.45 -0.88 -15.98
C LEU A 197 4.62 0.28 -16.54
N LEU A 198 5.02 1.52 -16.28
CA LEU A 198 4.38 2.71 -16.81
C LEU A 198 4.45 2.72 -18.34
N ALA A 199 5.62 2.41 -18.91
CA ALA A 199 5.78 2.31 -20.36
C ALA A 199 4.84 1.25 -20.96
N VAL A 200 4.73 0.08 -20.32
CA VAL A 200 3.82 -1.00 -20.74
C VAL A 200 2.34 -0.59 -20.63
N CYS A 201 1.96 0.09 -19.54
CA CYS A 201 0.59 0.58 -19.37
C CYS A 201 0.22 1.66 -20.38
N MET A 202 1.14 2.58 -20.68
CA MET A 202 0.94 3.63 -21.68
C MET A 202 0.80 3.02 -23.08
N TYR A 203 1.66 2.05 -23.45
CA TYR A 203 1.53 1.29 -24.69
C TYR A 203 0.13 0.67 -24.81
N ARG A 204 -0.36 0.02 -23.74
CA ARG A 204 -1.70 -0.57 -23.70
C ARG A 204 -2.81 0.48 -23.81
N PHE A 205 -2.69 1.66 -23.19
CA PHE A 205 -3.70 2.71 -23.30
C PHE A 205 -3.78 3.36 -24.67
N ILE A 206 -2.68 3.41 -25.40
CA ILE A 206 -2.64 3.98 -26.75
C ILE A 206 -3.23 3.00 -27.78
N LEU A 207 -2.93 1.70 -27.65
CA LEU A 207 -3.18 0.72 -28.73
C LEU A 207 -4.33 -0.26 -28.49
N HIS A 208 -4.80 -0.40 -27.24
CA HIS A 208 -5.86 -1.35 -26.90
C HIS A 208 -7.13 -0.67 -26.39
N HIS A 209 -8.20 -1.46 -26.31
CA HIS A 209 -9.50 -1.01 -25.83
C HIS A 209 -9.41 -0.37 -24.43
N PRO A 210 -10.23 0.67 -24.17
CA PRO A 210 -10.25 1.33 -22.87
C PRO A 210 -10.52 0.34 -21.73
N LEU A 211 -10.05 0.68 -20.52
CA LEU A 211 -10.30 -0.12 -19.33
C LEU A 211 -11.82 -0.30 -19.11
N PRO A 212 -12.28 -1.48 -18.66
CA PRO A 212 -13.65 -1.65 -18.20
C PRO A 212 -14.01 -0.60 -17.15
N ASN A 213 -15.26 -0.13 -17.15
CA ASN A 213 -15.73 0.94 -16.24
C ASN A 213 -15.44 0.68 -14.76
N VAL A 214 -15.44 -0.59 -14.34
CA VAL A 214 -15.14 -1.00 -12.96
C VAL A 214 -13.67 -0.74 -12.57
N LEU A 215 -12.76 -0.74 -13.55
CA LEU A 215 -11.33 -0.49 -13.36
C LEU A 215 -10.93 0.95 -13.69
N ALA A 216 -11.81 1.78 -14.21
CA ALA A 216 -11.51 3.19 -14.53
C ALA A 216 -10.90 3.98 -13.35
N PRO A 217 -11.34 3.80 -12.08
CA PRO A 217 -10.73 4.50 -10.95
C PRO A 217 -9.25 4.17 -10.72
N THR A 218 -8.76 3.03 -11.21
CA THR A 218 -7.37 2.60 -11.02
C THR A 218 -6.37 3.52 -11.74
N ILE A 219 -6.80 4.29 -12.75
CA ILE A 219 -5.95 5.27 -13.43
C ILE A 219 -5.29 6.25 -12.45
N TRP A 220 -6.01 6.62 -11.37
CA TRP A 220 -5.51 7.50 -10.33
C TRP A 220 -4.38 6.92 -9.48
N ILE A 221 -4.15 5.60 -9.53
CA ILE A 221 -3.02 4.95 -8.83
C ILE A 221 -1.68 5.51 -9.34
N ASN A 222 -1.61 5.98 -10.60
CA ASN A 222 -0.42 6.64 -11.15
C ASN A 222 0.05 7.87 -10.35
N LEU A 223 -0.85 8.55 -9.63
CA LEU A 223 -0.46 9.69 -8.78
C LEU A 223 0.39 9.24 -7.57
N GLY A 224 0.18 8.01 -7.11
CA GLY A 224 0.87 7.43 -5.97
C GLY A 224 2.40 7.47 -6.11
N PRO A 225 2.99 6.78 -7.10
CA PRO A 225 4.45 6.72 -7.27
C PRO A 225 5.08 8.09 -7.58
N ILE A 226 4.35 9.02 -8.21
CA ILE A 226 4.85 10.39 -8.44
C ILE A 226 4.98 11.12 -7.11
N GLY A 227 3.91 11.22 -6.32
CA GLY A 227 3.94 11.94 -5.05
C GLY A 227 4.79 11.25 -3.98
N ALA A 228 4.58 9.95 -3.79
CA ALA A 228 5.35 9.15 -2.83
C ALA A 228 6.83 9.05 -3.23
N GLY A 229 7.14 8.96 -4.52
CA GLY A 229 8.50 8.91 -5.04
C GLY A 229 9.28 10.19 -4.79
N THR A 230 8.67 11.35 -5.04
CA THR A 230 9.32 12.63 -4.71
C THR A 230 9.55 12.77 -3.21
N LEU A 231 8.56 12.45 -2.38
CA LEU A 231 8.70 12.53 -0.92
C LEU A 231 9.77 11.58 -0.38
N ALA A 232 9.78 10.33 -0.87
CA ALA A 232 10.78 9.34 -0.52
C ALA A 232 12.20 9.80 -0.89
N PHE A 233 12.37 10.37 -2.08
CA PHE A 233 13.65 10.88 -2.56
C PHE A 233 14.15 12.06 -1.73
N VAL A 234 13.26 12.99 -1.36
CA VAL A 234 13.61 14.16 -0.54
C VAL A 234 14.02 13.77 0.88
N ASN A 235 13.45 12.69 1.42
CA ASN A 235 13.79 12.23 2.77
C ASN A 235 15.07 11.39 2.84
N LEU A 236 15.50 10.78 1.72
CA LEU A 236 16.68 9.91 1.63
C LEU A 236 18.00 10.68 1.54
#